data_AF-A0A7S0MG05-F1
#
_entry.id   AF-A0A7S0MG05-F1
#
_cell.length_a   1.000
_cell.length_b   1.000
_cell.length_c   1.000
_cell.angle_alpha   90.00
_cell.angle_beta   90.00
_cell.angle_gamma   90.00
#
_symmetry.space_group_name_H-M   'P 1'
#
loop_
_entity.id
_entity.type
_entity.pdbx_description
1 polymer ?
#
loop_
_entity_poly.entity_id
_entity_poly.type
_entity_poly.pdbx_seq_one_letter_code
_entity_poly.pdbx_strand_id
1 'polypeptide(L)'
;MPAVRWLSASSHSGHDTAEAVRAIADLRSPQTWYPQARRMQRKWVVHIGPTNSGKTYQALSRLANAENGVYCGPLRLLAWEVHEKLCDGVITGHRVACDLLTGQEQVLFANAMHRASTIEMVDLKKCVDVAVIDEVQMVASPDRGWAWTRALLGLPARELHLCG
;
A
#
# COMPACT_ATOMS: atom_id res chain seq x y z
N MET A 1 -29.36 51.46 -39.48
CA MET A 1 -29.21 50.03 -39.13
C MET A 1 -27.74 49.77 -38.83
N PRO A 2 -27.34 49.41 -37.59
CA PRO A 2 -25.94 49.14 -37.28
C PRO A 2 -25.61 47.65 -37.50
N ALA A 3 -24.43 47.39 -38.08
CA ALA A 3 -23.92 46.05 -38.36
C ALA A 3 -23.60 45.28 -37.06
N VAL A 4 -24.10 44.05 -36.97
CA VAL A 4 -23.85 43.12 -35.88
C VAL A 4 -22.39 42.65 -35.95
N ARG A 5 -21.61 42.96 -34.92
CA ARG A 5 -20.22 42.51 -34.76
C ARG A 5 -20.25 41.08 -34.21
N TRP A 6 -20.01 40.09 -35.07
CA TRP A 6 -19.80 38.71 -34.65
C TRP A 6 -18.59 38.65 -33.70
N LEU A 7 -18.80 38.17 -32.47
CA LEU A 7 -17.72 37.77 -31.58
C LEU A 7 -16.94 36.66 -32.29
N SER A 8 -15.67 36.92 -32.62
CA SER A 8 -14.76 35.87 -33.05
C SER A 8 -14.71 34.82 -31.95
N ALA A 9 -15.21 33.62 -32.23
CA ALA A 9 -14.91 32.45 -31.43
C ALA A 9 -13.37 32.29 -31.46
N SER A 10 -12.72 32.68 -30.37
CA SER A 10 -11.31 32.41 -30.14
C SER A 10 -11.13 30.89 -30.22
N SER A 11 -10.51 30.44 -31.32
CA SER A 11 -10.03 29.09 -31.51
C SER A 11 -9.07 28.77 -30.38
N HIS A 12 -9.57 28.15 -29.31
CA HIS A 12 -8.72 27.58 -28.27
C HIS A 12 -7.95 26.43 -28.92
N SER A 13 -6.68 26.69 -29.18
CA SER A 13 -5.76 25.83 -29.89
C SER A 13 -5.61 24.49 -29.17
N GLY A 14 -5.85 23.38 -29.87
CA GLY A 14 -5.65 22.02 -29.33
C GLY A 14 -4.23 21.70 -28.84
N HIS A 15 -3.27 22.62 -29.01
CA HIS A 15 -1.95 22.59 -28.38
C HIS A 15 -2.00 22.68 -26.85
N ASP A 16 -2.89 23.51 -26.29
CA ASP A 16 -3.01 23.74 -24.84
C ASP A 16 -3.56 22.48 -24.12
N THR A 17 -4.56 21.83 -24.72
CA THR A 17 -5.14 20.59 -24.18
C THR A 17 -4.15 19.43 -24.18
N ALA A 18 -3.33 19.30 -25.22
CA ALA A 18 -2.36 18.21 -25.33
C ALA A 18 -1.24 18.35 -24.29
N GLU A 19 -0.77 19.57 -24.03
CA GLU A 19 0.23 19.84 -22.98
C GLU A 19 -0.35 19.63 -21.58
N ALA A 20 -1.59 20.07 -21.34
CA ALA A 20 -2.29 19.82 -20.08
C ALA A 20 -2.44 18.31 -19.79
N VAL A 21 -2.83 17.52 -20.80
CA VAL A 21 -2.93 16.06 -20.68
C VAL A 21 -1.56 15.43 -20.40
N ARG A 22 -0.50 15.89 -21.09
CA ARG A 22 0.87 15.42 -20.82
C ARG A 22 1.32 15.72 -19.39
N ALA A 23 1.00 16.90 -18.87
CA ALA A 23 1.35 17.29 -17.51
C ALA A 23 0.63 16.43 -16.46
N ILE A 24 -0.67 16.15 -16.65
CA ILE A 24 -1.46 15.30 -15.74
C ILE A 24 -1.03 13.83 -15.82
N ALA A 25 -0.64 13.37 -17.01
CA ALA A 25 -0.17 12.00 -17.25
C ALA A 25 1.34 11.81 -17.01
N ASP A 26 2.04 12.82 -16.49
CA ASP A 26 3.46 12.69 -16.15
C ASP A 26 3.63 11.90 -14.84
N LEU A 27 3.80 10.59 -14.99
CA LEU A 27 3.96 9.68 -13.86
C LEU A 27 5.43 9.34 -13.55
N ARG A 28 6.40 10.13 -14.04
CA ARG A 28 7.84 9.79 -13.97
C ARG A 28 8.44 9.85 -12.56
N SER A 29 7.79 10.53 -11.61
CA SER A 29 8.31 10.73 -10.24
C SER A 29 7.38 10.19 -9.15
N PRO A 30 7.01 8.90 -9.17
CA PRO A 30 5.98 8.35 -8.28
C PRO A 30 6.36 8.40 -6.80
N GLN A 31 7.66 8.45 -6.46
CA GLN A 31 8.14 8.63 -5.10
C GLN A 31 7.70 9.96 -4.47
N THR A 32 7.42 10.99 -5.28
CA THR A 32 7.02 12.32 -4.80
C THR A 32 5.57 12.34 -4.31
N TRP A 33 4.75 11.38 -4.72
CA TRP A 33 3.33 11.29 -4.35
C TRP A 33 3.12 10.93 -2.88
N TYR A 34 4.17 10.49 -2.19
CA TYR A 34 4.09 9.96 -0.82
C TYR A 34 4.95 10.76 0.17
N PRO A 35 4.66 12.05 0.40
CA PRO A 35 5.50 12.92 1.21
C PRO A 35 5.65 12.44 2.66
N GLN A 36 4.62 11.82 3.25
CA GLN A 36 4.66 11.28 4.62
C GLN A 36 5.70 10.17 4.76
N ALA A 37 5.71 9.20 3.83
CA ALA A 37 6.70 8.13 3.82
C ALA A 37 8.10 8.64 3.45
N ARG A 38 8.22 9.68 2.61
CA ARG A 38 9.51 10.28 2.22
C ARG A 38 10.18 11.11 3.31
N ARG A 39 9.40 11.68 4.24
CA ARG A 39 9.92 12.43 5.40
C ARG A 39 10.44 11.54 6.53
N MET A 40 10.16 10.24 6.45
CA MET A 40 10.55 9.26 7.45
C MET A 40 11.80 8.49 6.99
N GLN A 41 12.73 8.24 7.91
CA GLN A 41 13.75 7.21 7.68
C GLN A 41 13.11 5.84 7.83
N ARG A 42 13.04 5.08 6.73
CA ARG A 42 12.43 3.76 6.69
C ARG A 42 13.52 2.70 6.55
N LYS A 43 13.60 1.78 7.51
CA LYS A 43 14.49 0.61 7.45
C LYS A 43 13.84 -0.49 6.64
N TRP A 44 14.59 -1.08 5.71
CA TRP A 44 14.11 -2.16 4.86
C TRP A 44 14.74 -3.48 5.29
N VAL A 45 13.91 -4.51 5.45
CA VAL A 45 14.34 -5.87 5.78
C VAL A 45 13.79 -6.79 4.71
N VAL A 46 14.67 -7.38 3.91
CA VAL A 46 14.27 -8.24 2.79
C VAL A 46 14.50 -9.68 3.19
N HIS A 47 13.42 -10.46 3.23
CA HIS A 47 13.42 -11.88 3.52
C HIS A 47 13.30 -12.64 2.19
N ILE A 48 14.43 -13.19 1.72
CA ILE A 48 14.52 -13.89 0.44
C ILE A 48 14.67 -15.38 0.68
N GLY A 49 13.83 -16.19 0.02
CA GLY A 49 13.96 -17.64 0.04
C GLY A 49 12.92 -18.34 -0.83
N PRO A 50 13.01 -19.66 -1.03
CA PRO A 50 11.98 -20.41 -1.77
C PRO A 50 10.63 -20.36 -1.05
N THR A 51 9.56 -20.81 -1.72
CA THR A 51 8.26 -21.04 -1.07
C THR A 51 8.40 -21.99 0.11
N ASN A 52 7.64 -21.77 1.19
CA ASN A 52 7.63 -22.60 2.40
C ASN A 52 8.98 -22.64 3.18
N SER A 53 9.75 -21.55 3.16
CA SER A 53 11.03 -21.41 3.89
C SER A 53 10.93 -20.70 5.24
N GLY A 54 9.71 -20.43 5.73
CA GLY A 54 9.49 -19.73 7.00
C GLY A 54 9.83 -18.23 7.00
N LYS A 55 10.21 -17.66 5.85
CA LYS A 55 10.52 -16.22 5.70
C LYS A 55 9.41 -15.30 6.20
N THR A 56 8.16 -15.61 5.83
CA THR A 56 6.98 -14.82 6.23
C THR A 56 6.76 -14.90 7.74
N TYR A 57 7.07 -16.03 8.38
CA TYR A 57 6.91 -16.18 9.83
C TYR A 57 7.80 -15.22 10.62
N GLN A 58 9.05 -15.01 10.20
CA GLN A 58 9.95 -14.04 10.85
C GLN A 58 9.41 -12.61 10.74
N ALA A 59 8.90 -12.22 9.57
CA ALA A 59 8.27 -10.92 9.37
C ALA A 59 6.99 -10.75 10.22
N LEU A 60 6.13 -11.77 10.27
CA LEU A 60 4.91 -11.76 11.06
C LEU A 60 5.19 -11.75 12.57
N SER A 61 6.24 -12.42 13.03
CA SER A 61 6.67 -12.36 14.44
C SER A 61 7.13 -10.95 14.82
N ARG A 62 7.89 -10.29 13.92
CA ARG A 62 8.27 -8.89 14.13
C ARG A 62 7.07 -7.93 14.13
N LEU A 63 6.07 -8.19 13.28
CA LEU A 63 4.82 -7.45 13.21
C LEU A 63 3.99 -7.61 14.49
N ALA A 64 3.81 -8.83 14.98
CA ALA A 64 3.05 -9.13 16.19
C ALA A 64 3.63 -8.45 17.44
N ASN A 65 4.96 -8.37 17.54
CA ASN A 65 5.66 -7.72 18.65
C ASN A 65 5.78 -6.19 18.53
N ALA A 66 5.29 -5.58 17.44
CA ALA A 66 5.31 -4.12 17.28
C ALA A 66 4.12 -3.46 18.00
N GLU A 67 4.23 -2.18 18.36
CA GLU A 67 3.12 -1.44 19.01
C GLU A 67 1.94 -1.27 18.06
N ASN A 68 2.22 -1.06 16.77
CA ASN A 68 1.24 -1.04 15.70
C ASN A 68 1.87 -1.53 14.40
N GLY A 69 1.03 -2.01 13.47
CA GLY A 69 1.56 -2.51 12.22
C GLY A 69 0.53 -2.94 11.19
N VAL A 70 1.01 -3.22 9.98
CA VAL A 70 0.16 -3.69 8.88
C VAL A 70 0.80 -4.85 8.13
N TYR A 71 0.01 -5.90 7.88
CA TYR A 71 0.31 -6.94 6.91
C TYR A 71 -0.43 -6.66 5.60
N CYS A 72 0.28 -6.77 4.47
CA CYS A 72 -0.27 -6.60 3.15
C CYS A 72 0.00 -7.85 2.31
N GLY A 73 -1.04 -8.63 2.05
CA GLY A 73 -0.98 -9.86 1.27
C GLY A 73 -1.53 -9.73 -0.16
N PRO A 74 -1.14 -10.64 -1.08
CA PRO A 74 -1.66 -10.66 -2.46
C PRO A 74 -3.10 -11.17 -2.57
N LEU A 75 -3.58 -11.92 -1.57
CA LEU A 75 -4.83 -12.66 -1.63
C LEU A 75 -5.66 -12.44 -0.37
N ARG A 76 -6.98 -12.42 -0.56
CA ARG A 76 -7.95 -12.33 0.54
C ARG A 76 -7.77 -13.43 1.57
N LEU A 77 -7.52 -14.66 1.11
CA LEU A 77 -7.32 -15.82 1.99
C LEU A 77 -6.09 -15.62 2.90
N LEU A 78 -4.99 -15.08 2.38
CA LEU A 78 -3.78 -14.84 3.18
C LEU A 78 -3.96 -13.69 4.18
N ALA A 79 -4.67 -12.63 3.78
CA ALA A 79 -5.02 -11.55 4.71
C ALA A 79 -5.89 -12.08 5.87
N TRP A 80 -6.87 -12.96 5.57
CA TRP A 80 -7.70 -13.63 6.57
C TRP A 80 -6.87 -14.54 7.49
N GLU A 81 -6.01 -15.39 6.91
CA GLU A 81 -5.14 -16.29 7.66
C GLU A 81 -4.21 -15.54 8.63
N VAL A 82 -3.59 -14.44 8.19
CA VAL A 82 -2.73 -13.62 9.05
C VAL A 82 -3.55 -12.91 10.15
N HIS A 83 -4.73 -12.40 9.80
CA HIS A 83 -5.66 -11.83 10.78
C HIS A 83 -5.98 -12.83 11.89
N GLU A 84 -6.43 -14.04 11.55
CA GLU A 84 -6.76 -15.08 12.53
C GLU A 84 -5.53 -15.48 13.35
N LYS A 85 -4.38 -15.73 12.72
CA LYS A 85 -3.16 -16.11 13.42
C LYS A 85 -2.69 -15.07 14.44
N LEU A 86 -2.89 -13.78 14.16
CA LEU A 86 -2.58 -12.70 15.11
C LEU A 86 -3.60 -12.65 16.25
N CYS A 87 -4.90 -12.72 15.93
CA CYS A 87 -5.98 -12.69 16.91
C CYS A 87 -5.94 -13.90 17.87
N ASP A 88 -5.58 -15.07 17.36
CA ASP A 88 -5.48 -16.31 18.14
C ASP A 88 -4.13 -16.47 18.84
N GLY A 89 -3.15 -15.64 18.50
CA GLY A 89 -1.81 -15.67 19.07
C GLY A 89 -0.95 -16.84 18.58
N VAL A 90 -1.24 -17.39 17.40
CA VAL A 90 -0.50 -18.52 16.80
C VAL A 90 0.94 -18.14 16.44
N ILE A 91 1.22 -16.86 16.15
CA ILE A 91 2.56 -16.42 15.73
C ILE A 91 3.52 -16.34 16.92
N THR A 92 3.17 -15.56 17.95
CA THR A 92 4.05 -15.19 19.08
C THR A 92 3.59 -15.72 20.43
N GLY A 93 2.48 -16.46 20.49
CA GLY A 93 1.89 -16.99 21.73
C GLY A 93 0.98 -16.01 22.48
N HIS A 94 0.91 -14.74 22.07
CA HIS A 94 -0.01 -13.75 22.62
C HIS A 94 -0.96 -13.21 21.55
N ARG A 95 -2.18 -12.87 21.96
CA ARG A 95 -3.22 -12.36 21.07
C ARG A 95 -2.96 -10.89 20.74
N VAL A 96 -3.10 -10.54 19.47
CA VAL A 96 -2.98 -9.18 18.97
C VAL A 96 -4.31 -8.80 18.32
N ALA A 97 -4.94 -7.73 18.79
CA ALA A 97 -6.15 -7.20 18.16
C ALA A 97 -5.79 -6.65 16.77
N CYS A 98 -6.27 -7.33 15.73
CA CYS A 98 -5.91 -7.07 14.35
C CYS A 98 -7.16 -6.83 13.51
N ASP A 99 -7.30 -5.66 12.89
CA ASP A 99 -8.35 -5.44 11.89
C ASP A 99 -8.11 -6.31 10.65
N LEU A 100 -9.17 -6.68 9.94
CA LEU A 100 -9.09 -7.22 8.59
C LEU A 100 -9.71 -6.22 7.59
N LEU A 101 -8.98 -5.94 6.51
CA LEU A 101 -9.48 -5.10 5.43
C LEU A 101 -9.20 -5.69 4.06
N THR A 102 -10.25 -6.10 3.36
CA THR A 102 -10.16 -6.61 1.98
C THR A 102 -11.16 -5.87 1.09
N GLY A 103 -11.14 -6.12 -0.22
CA GLY A 103 -12.09 -5.49 -1.14
C GLY A 103 -13.55 -5.89 -0.90
N GLN A 104 -13.78 -7.05 -0.27
CA GLN A 104 -15.11 -7.65 -0.08
C GLN A 104 -15.56 -7.65 1.38
N GLU A 105 -14.63 -7.58 2.32
CA GLU A 105 -14.89 -7.85 3.73
C GLU A 105 -14.03 -6.97 4.64
N GLN A 106 -14.64 -6.51 5.73
CA GLN A 106 -13.99 -5.71 6.76
C GLN A 106 -14.40 -6.22 8.14
N VAL A 107 -13.41 -6.45 9.00
CA VAL A 107 -13.59 -6.79 10.41
C VAL A 107 -12.79 -5.77 11.21
N LEU A 108 -13.48 -4.96 12.03
CA LEU A 108 -12.88 -3.83 12.74
C LEU A 108 -13.05 -3.99 14.24
N PHE A 109 -11.99 -3.74 15.01
CA PHE A 109 -12.02 -3.71 16.47
C PHE A 109 -11.82 -2.29 16.98
N ALA A 110 -12.47 -1.93 18.08
CA ALA A 110 -12.41 -0.57 18.64
C ALA A 110 -10.98 -0.09 18.95
N ASN A 111 -10.09 -1.00 19.35
CA ASN A 111 -8.72 -0.68 19.79
C ASN A 111 -7.64 -1.45 19.01
N ALA A 112 -7.93 -1.92 17.79
CA ALA A 112 -6.92 -2.61 16.99
C ALA A 112 -5.83 -1.63 16.53
N MET A 113 -4.58 -1.97 16.86
CA MET A 113 -3.40 -1.25 16.41
C MET A 113 -2.72 -1.94 15.23
N HIS A 114 -3.13 -3.18 14.96
CA HIS A 114 -2.66 -3.98 13.83
C HIS A 114 -3.75 -4.14 12.78
N ARG A 115 -3.34 -4.35 11.53
CA ARG A 115 -4.24 -4.63 10.43
C ARG A 115 -3.64 -5.66 9.48
N ALA A 116 -4.44 -6.63 9.06
CA ALA A 116 -4.16 -7.45 7.90
C ALA A 116 -5.03 -6.97 6.73
N SER A 117 -4.44 -6.80 5.55
CA SER A 117 -5.18 -6.37 4.38
C SER A 117 -4.68 -7.02 3.10
N THR A 118 -5.53 -7.02 2.07
CA THR A 118 -4.99 -7.15 0.71
C THR A 118 -4.15 -5.91 0.39
N ILE A 119 -3.13 -6.08 -0.45
CA ILE A 119 -2.19 -5.00 -0.80
C ILE A 119 -2.90 -3.77 -1.40
N GLU A 120 -3.98 -3.95 -2.14
CA GLU A 120 -4.78 -2.86 -2.73
C GLU A 120 -5.45 -1.99 -1.68
N MET A 121 -5.76 -2.56 -0.50
CA MET A 121 -6.52 -1.90 0.55
C MET A 121 -5.65 -1.20 1.59
N VAL A 122 -4.32 -1.19 1.40
CA VAL A 122 -3.40 -0.61 2.37
C VAL A 122 -3.65 0.89 2.58
N ASP A 123 -3.76 1.30 3.84
CA ASP A 123 -3.87 2.69 4.25
C ASP A 123 -2.48 3.33 4.34
N LEU A 124 -2.25 4.36 3.52
CA LEU A 124 -0.98 5.09 3.46
C LEU A 124 -0.96 6.35 4.32
N LYS A 125 -2.05 6.67 5.01
CA LYS A 125 -2.17 7.86 5.87
C LYS A 125 -1.74 7.57 7.31
N LYS A 126 -1.89 6.31 7.76
CA LYS A 126 -1.55 5.90 9.13
C LYS A 126 -0.07 5.50 9.22
N CYS A 127 0.69 6.20 10.06
CA CYS A 127 2.06 5.79 10.40
C CYS A 127 2.05 4.48 11.17
N VAL A 128 2.99 3.59 10.86
CA VAL A 128 3.16 2.33 11.58
C VAL A 128 4.61 2.05 11.95
N ASP A 129 4.83 1.25 12.98
CA ASP A 129 6.17 0.81 13.37
C ASP A 129 6.67 -0.27 12.41
N VAL A 130 5.83 -1.26 12.12
CA VAL A 130 6.18 -2.38 11.23
C VAL A 130 5.13 -2.55 10.14
N ALA A 131 5.58 -2.65 8.89
CA ALA A 131 4.74 -3.14 7.81
C ALA A 131 5.38 -4.35 7.12
N VAL A 132 4.56 -5.34 6.80
CA VAL A 132 4.95 -6.55 6.07
C VAL A 132 4.28 -6.53 4.70
N ILE A 133 5.07 -6.58 3.63
CA ILE A 133 4.58 -6.70 2.25
C ILE A 133 4.98 -8.10 1.76
N ASP A 134 3.98 -8.92 1.51
CA ASP A 134 4.16 -10.30 1.06
C ASP A 134 4.20 -10.39 -0.47
N GLU A 135 4.81 -11.47 -0.98
CA GLU A 135 5.00 -11.74 -2.42
C GLU A 135 5.51 -10.52 -3.21
N VAL A 136 6.60 -9.90 -2.76
CA VAL A 136 7.11 -8.63 -3.32
C VAL A 136 7.44 -8.69 -4.81
N GLN A 137 7.76 -9.87 -5.34
CA GLN A 137 7.97 -10.09 -6.78
C GLN A 137 6.75 -9.75 -7.63
N MET A 138 5.55 -9.72 -7.03
CA MET A 138 4.31 -9.29 -7.69
C MET A 138 4.32 -7.81 -8.09
N VAL A 139 5.31 -7.02 -7.66
CA VAL A 139 5.57 -5.67 -8.19
C VAL A 139 5.75 -5.66 -9.71
N ALA A 140 6.23 -6.76 -10.30
CA ALA A 140 6.38 -6.94 -11.74
C ALA A 140 5.09 -7.37 -12.47
N SER A 141 3.98 -7.57 -11.75
CA SER A 141 2.69 -7.93 -12.35
C SER A 141 2.17 -6.80 -13.25
N PRO A 142 1.83 -7.08 -14.53
CA PRO A 142 1.28 -6.07 -15.44
C PRO A 142 -0.03 -5.44 -14.95
N ASP A 143 -0.88 -6.25 -14.30
CA ASP A 143 -2.23 -5.83 -13.92
C ASP A 143 -2.31 -5.30 -12.48
N ARG A 144 -1.52 -5.89 -11.56
CA ARG A 144 -1.62 -5.63 -10.12
C ARG A 144 -0.37 -5.01 -9.49
N GLY A 145 0.74 -4.93 -10.21
CA GLY A 145 2.03 -4.46 -9.68
C GLY A 145 2.01 -3.02 -9.17
N TRP A 146 1.05 -2.21 -9.65
CA TRP A 146 0.82 -0.86 -9.16
C TRP A 146 0.53 -0.83 -7.64
N ALA A 147 -0.14 -1.85 -7.09
CA ALA A 147 -0.50 -1.90 -5.67
C ALA A 147 0.75 -2.12 -4.80
N TRP A 148 1.65 -3.01 -5.20
CA TRP A 148 2.95 -3.18 -4.54
C TRP A 148 3.82 -1.95 -4.68
N THR A 149 3.88 -1.34 -5.87
CA THR A 149 4.62 -0.10 -6.09
C THR A 149 4.13 1.01 -5.17
N ARG A 150 2.80 1.15 -5.04
CA ARG A 150 2.14 2.08 -4.12
C ARG A 150 2.50 1.80 -2.67
N ALA A 151 2.49 0.54 -2.22
CA ALA A 151 2.84 0.18 -0.86
C ALA A 151 4.33 0.44 -0.55
N LEU A 152 5.24 0.01 -1.41
CA LEU A 152 6.69 0.18 -1.24
C LEU A 152 7.10 1.66 -1.15
N LEU A 153 6.54 2.48 -2.04
CA LEU A 153 6.81 3.92 -2.06
C LEU A 153 6.03 4.67 -0.97
N GLY A 154 4.84 4.21 -0.65
CA GLY A 154 3.84 5.00 0.08
C GLY A 154 3.66 4.66 1.55
N LEU A 155 4.00 3.46 2.01
CA LEU A 155 3.78 3.09 3.40
C LEU A 155 4.67 3.91 4.34
N PRO A 156 4.09 4.70 5.26
CA PRO A 156 4.86 5.42 6.27
C PRO A 156 5.17 4.49 7.46
N ALA A 157 6.02 3.50 7.21
CA ALA A 157 6.45 2.50 8.18
C ALA A 157 7.91 2.71 8.60
N ARG A 158 8.22 2.60 9.90
CA ARG A 158 9.61 2.69 10.40
C ARG A 158 10.45 1.49 9.94
N GLU A 159 9.87 0.30 9.97
CA GLU A 159 10.43 -0.94 9.42
C GLU A 159 9.51 -1.52 8.35
N LEU A 160 10.05 -1.76 7.15
CA LEU A 160 9.37 -2.37 6.03
C LEU A 160 9.98 -3.75 5.77
N HIS A 161 9.22 -4.81 6.04
CA HIS A 161 9.60 -6.19 5.78
C HIS A 161 9.04 -6.65 4.45
N LEU A 162 9.91 -7.07 3.55
CA LEU A 162 9.54 -7.59 2.23
C LEU A 162 9.78 -9.09 2.20
N CYS A 163 8.78 -9.87 1.80
CA CYS A 163 8.89 -11.32 1.65
C CYS A 163 8.82 -11.69 0.16
N GLY A 164 9.76 -12.50 -0.32
CA GLY A 164 9.84 -12.98 -1.71
C GLY A 164 10.66 -14.26 -1.82
#